data_AF-A0A554S743-F1
#
_entry.id   AF-A0A554S743-F1
#
_cell.length_a   1.000
_cell.length_b   1.000
_cell.length_c   1.000
_cell.angle_alpha   90.00
_cell.angle_beta   90.00
_cell.angle_gamma   90.00
#
_symmetry.space_group_name_H-M   'P 1'
#
loop_
_entity.id
_entity.type
_entity.pdbx_description
1 polymer ?
#
loop_
_entity_poly.entity_id
_entity_poly.type
_entity_poly.pdbx_seq_one_letter_code
_entity_poly.pdbx_strand_id
1 'polypeptide(L)'
;MTVEHTLPLPRLAGSREAARRAVEKLGDIRNAIVILDGRELQSAAGSYADETVEAVLVDGDAAALVVKNSTAEFEQYLRESVAHHGISADRVDFLDLTRP
;
A
#
# COMPACT_ATOMS: atom_id res chain seq x y z
N MET A 1 -3.84 12.34 -17.75
CA MET A 1 -4.63 11.15 -17.35
C MET A 1 -3.83 10.47 -16.27
N THR A 2 -4.38 10.38 -15.06
CA THR A 2 -3.75 9.61 -13.98
C THR A 2 -4.06 8.14 -14.22
N VAL A 3 -3.03 7.29 -14.22
CA VAL A 3 -3.19 5.84 -14.39
C VAL A 3 -3.44 5.23 -13.01
N GLU A 4 -4.33 4.25 -12.94
CA GLU A 4 -4.63 3.52 -11.71
C GLU A 4 -4.09 2.09 -11.81
N HIS A 5 -3.39 1.65 -10.77
CA HIS A 5 -2.92 0.28 -10.61
C HIS A 5 -3.53 -0.33 -9.36
N THR A 6 -4.11 -1.51 -9.47
CA THR A 6 -4.64 -2.25 -8.32
C THR A 6 -3.71 -3.38 -7.94
N LEU A 7 -3.28 -3.41 -6.69
CA LEU A 7 -2.49 -4.46 -6.09
C LEU A 7 -3.34 -5.25 -5.08
N PRO A 8 -3.80 -6.47 -5.42
CA PRO A 8 -4.49 -7.31 -4.46
C PRO A 8 -3.50 -7.83 -3.41
N LEU A 9 -3.85 -7.65 -2.13
CA LEU A 9 -3.04 -8.13 -1.03
C LEU A 9 -3.30 -9.63 -0.79
N PRO A 10 -2.24 -10.43 -0.56
CA PRO A 10 -2.40 -11.84 -0.23
C PRO A 10 -3.03 -11.99 1.16
N ARG A 11 -3.61 -13.17 1.44
CA ARG A 11 -4.18 -13.48 2.76
C ARG A 11 -3.20 -13.27 3.92
N LEU A 12 -1.93 -13.62 3.70
CA LEU A 12 -0.84 -13.48 4.66
C LEU A 12 0.31 -12.73 3.99
N ALA A 13 0.61 -11.53 4.46
CA ALA A 13 1.60 -10.63 3.88
C ALA A 13 2.82 -10.48 4.81
N GLY A 14 3.84 -11.32 4.62
CA GLY A 14 4.83 -11.55 5.68
C GLY A 14 6.26 -11.03 5.47
N SER A 15 6.66 -10.59 4.27
CA SER A 15 8.07 -10.24 4.01
C SER A 15 8.25 -9.04 3.09
N ARG A 16 9.38 -8.34 3.26
CA ARG A 16 9.78 -7.22 2.39
C ARG A 16 9.90 -7.66 0.94
N GLU A 17 10.59 -8.76 0.69
CA GLU A 17 10.80 -9.26 -0.67
C GLU A 17 9.47 -9.61 -1.36
N ALA A 18 8.46 -10.04 -0.60
CA ALA A 18 7.12 -10.27 -1.13
C ALA A 18 6.41 -8.97 -1.51
N ALA A 19 6.51 -7.91 -0.70
CA ALA A 19 5.99 -6.58 -1.00
C ALA A 19 6.66 -5.99 -2.25
N ARG A 20 7.99 -6.00 -2.30
CA ARG A 20 8.79 -5.51 -3.43
C ARG A 20 8.39 -6.17 -4.75
N ARG A 21 8.38 -7.50 -4.79
CA ARG A 21 7.97 -8.28 -5.97
C ARG A 21 6.52 -8.05 -6.38
N ALA A 22 5.65 -7.73 -5.43
CA ALA A 22 4.25 -7.45 -5.70
C ALA A 22 4.11 -6.09 -6.43
N VAL A 23 4.84 -5.07 -5.98
CA VAL A 23 4.87 -3.74 -6.61
C VAL A 23 5.56 -3.78 -7.98
N GLU A 24 6.68 -4.48 -8.12
CA GLU A 24 7.41 -4.62 -9.40
C GLU A 24 6.53 -5.17 -10.54
N LYS A 25 5.57 -6.05 -10.22
CA LYS A 25 4.63 -6.62 -11.21
C LYS A 25 3.64 -5.60 -11.77
N LEU A 26 3.46 -4.46 -11.11
CA LEU A 26 2.60 -3.39 -11.60
C LEU A 26 3.22 -2.65 -12.80
N GLY A 27 4.54 -2.74 -12.98
CA GLY A 27 5.27 -2.00 -14.00
C GLY A 27 5.59 -0.58 -13.57
N ASP A 28 5.60 0.36 -14.53
CA ASP A 28 5.82 1.78 -14.24
C ASP A 28 4.61 2.40 -13.56
N ILE A 29 4.78 2.78 -12.29
CA ILE A 29 3.76 3.40 -11.44
C ILE A 29 4.04 4.88 -11.17
N ARG A 30 5.00 5.49 -11.88
CA ARG A 30 5.35 6.90 -11.68
C ARG A 30 4.14 7.79 -11.96
N ASN A 31 3.84 8.70 -11.03
CA ASN A 31 2.66 9.57 -11.07
C ASN A 31 1.30 8.82 -11.13
N ALA A 32 1.27 7.51 -10.86
CA ALA A 32 0.05 6.71 -10.84
C ALA A 32 -0.61 6.75 -9.45
N ILE A 33 -1.89 6.36 -9.39
CA ILE A 33 -2.55 6.02 -8.14
C ILE A 33 -2.44 4.51 -7.96
N VAL A 34 -1.86 4.08 -6.84
CA VAL A 34 -1.78 2.66 -6.49
C VAL A 34 -2.84 2.33 -5.45
N ILE A 35 -3.67 1.35 -5.74
CA ILE A 35 -4.75 0.88 -4.88
C ILE A 35 -4.36 -0.45 -4.26
N LEU A 36 -4.19 -0.52 -2.95
CA LEU A 36 -4.07 -1.78 -2.22
C LEU A 36 -5.47 -2.34 -1.93
N ASP A 37 -5.81 -3.49 -2.51
CA ASP A 37 -7.07 -4.18 -2.21
C ASP A 37 -6.84 -5.26 -1.15
N GLY A 38 -7.19 -4.94 0.08
CA GLY A 38 -7.05 -5.78 1.26
C GLY A 38 -8.16 -6.81 1.47
N ARG A 39 -9.10 -6.99 0.54
CA ARG A 39 -10.30 -7.83 0.76
C ARG A 39 -10.01 -9.23 1.29
N GLU A 40 -8.91 -9.84 0.86
CA GLU A 40 -8.51 -11.18 1.29
C GLU A 40 -7.51 -11.16 2.46
N LEU A 41 -6.98 -9.98 2.84
CA LEU A 41 -5.95 -9.83 3.85
C LEU A 41 -6.47 -10.23 5.24
N GLN A 42 -5.77 -11.14 5.89
CA GLN A 42 -6.05 -11.53 7.28
C GLN A 42 -4.99 -11.03 8.24
N SER A 43 -3.73 -11.01 7.81
CA SER A 43 -2.61 -10.52 8.62
C SER A 43 -1.46 -10.07 7.72
N ALA A 44 -0.77 -9.02 8.17
CA ALA A 44 0.41 -8.50 7.52
C ALA A 44 1.47 -8.17 8.57
N ALA A 45 2.74 -8.38 8.22
CA ALA A 45 3.85 -7.91 9.03
C ALA A 45 4.07 -6.40 8.80
N GLY A 46 4.48 -5.68 9.84
CA GLY A 46 4.86 -4.27 9.71
C GLY A 46 5.98 -4.05 8.68
N SER A 47 6.90 -5.01 8.52
CA SER A 47 7.93 -4.96 7.49
C SER A 47 7.38 -5.06 6.06
N TYR A 48 6.26 -5.76 5.84
CA TYR A 48 5.58 -5.80 4.55
C TYR A 48 4.93 -4.44 4.25
N ALA A 49 4.28 -3.83 5.23
CA ALA A 49 3.69 -2.49 5.10
C ALA A 49 4.76 -1.46 4.77
N ASP A 50 5.87 -1.49 5.50
CA ASP A 50 7.00 -0.58 5.34
C ASP A 50 7.60 -0.63 3.94
N GLU A 51 7.91 -1.84 3.48
CA GLU A 51 8.44 -2.03 2.13
C GLU A 51 7.43 -1.67 1.04
N THR A 52 6.12 -1.86 1.29
CA THR A 52 5.09 -1.45 0.32
C THR A 52 5.08 0.07 0.16
N VAL A 53 5.18 0.82 1.26
CA VAL A 53 5.25 2.29 1.24
C VAL A 53 6.52 2.75 0.52
N GLU A 54 7.67 2.19 0.86
CA GLU A 54 8.95 2.51 0.21
C GLU A 54 8.90 2.22 -1.30
N ALA A 55 8.50 1.00 -1.68
CA ALA A 55 8.45 0.60 -3.08
C ALA A 55 7.45 1.42 -3.92
N VAL A 56 6.32 1.85 -3.35
CA VAL A 56 5.27 2.58 -4.08
C VAL A 56 5.51 4.09 -4.10
N LEU A 57 5.72 4.70 -2.94
CA LEU A 57 5.68 6.16 -2.79
C LEU A 57 7.05 6.82 -2.82
N VAL A 58 8.11 6.07 -2.48
CA VAL A 58 9.50 6.55 -2.46
C VAL A 58 10.20 6.17 -3.76
N ASP A 59 10.33 4.86 -4.01
CA ASP A 59 11.06 4.36 -5.18
C ASP A 59 10.22 4.44 -6.46
N GLY A 60 8.94 4.08 -6.36
CA GLY A 60 8.00 4.07 -7.48
C GLY A 60 7.49 5.45 -7.88
N ASP A 61 7.63 6.45 -7.01
CA ASP A 61 7.15 7.83 -7.22
C ASP A 61 5.67 7.88 -7.66
N ALA A 62 4.84 7.00 -7.10
CA ALA A 62 3.40 7.01 -7.32
C ALA A 62 2.80 8.31 -6.77
N ALA A 63 1.83 8.89 -7.46
CA ALA A 63 1.18 10.12 -7.00
C ALA A 63 0.49 9.93 -5.64
N ALA A 64 -0.21 8.80 -5.47
CA ALA A 64 -0.93 8.47 -4.23
C ALA A 64 -1.04 6.96 -4.00
N LEU A 65 -1.25 6.59 -2.74
CA LEU A 65 -1.56 5.25 -2.27
C LEU A 65 -2.98 5.23 -1.68
N VAL A 66 -3.85 4.37 -2.17
CA VAL A 66 -5.21 4.20 -1.66
C VAL A 66 -5.35 2.80 -1.08
N VAL A 67 -5.76 2.69 0.16
CA VAL A 67 -5.97 1.41 0.85
C VAL A 67 -7.46 1.13 0.94
N LYS A 68 -7.90 -0.03 0.43
CA LYS A 68 -9.31 -0.46 0.45
C LYS A 68 -9.45 -1.79 1.18
N ASN A 69 -10.55 -1.97 1.91
CA ASN A 69 -10.95 -3.26 2.51
C ASN A 69 -9.86 -3.90 3.39
N SER A 70 -9.05 -3.10 4.09
CA SER A 70 -7.91 -3.60 4.85
C SER A 70 -8.24 -3.88 6.32
N THR A 71 -7.35 -4.57 7.02
CA THR A 71 -7.41 -4.67 8.48
C THR A 71 -6.88 -3.40 9.14
N ALA A 72 -7.44 -3.02 10.29
CA ALA A 72 -7.01 -1.84 11.05
C ALA A 72 -5.53 -1.91 11.46
N GLU A 73 -5.04 -3.11 11.79
CA GLU A 73 -3.64 -3.36 12.12
C GLU A 73 -2.70 -3.04 10.93
N PHE A 74 -3.04 -3.51 9.73
CA PHE A 74 -2.22 -3.22 8.56
C PHE A 74 -2.25 -1.73 8.20
N GLU A 75 -3.41 -1.09 8.30
CA GLU A 75 -3.50 0.36 8.10
C GLU A 75 -2.67 1.14 9.11
N GLN A 76 -2.60 0.69 10.36
CA GLN A 76 -1.74 1.29 11.37
C GLN A 76 -0.26 1.19 10.97
N TYR A 77 0.20 0.02 10.53
CA TYR A 77 1.57 -0.14 10.04
C TYR A 77 1.88 0.75 8.84
N LEU A 78 0.94 0.91 7.91
CA LEU A 78 1.09 1.83 6.78
C LEU A 78 1.22 3.29 7.26
N ARG A 79 0.39 3.73 8.21
CA ARG A 79 0.48 5.09 8.77
C ARG A 79 1.83 5.33 9.47
N GLU A 80 2.29 4.36 10.25
CA GLU A 80 3.59 4.42 10.92
C GLU A 80 4.74 4.50 9.91
N SER A 81 4.69 3.71 8.83
CA SER A 81 5.71 3.76 7.78
C SER A 81 5.67 5.07 6.98
N VAL A 82 4.49 5.55 6.60
CA VAL A 82 4.32 6.84 5.91
C VAL A 82 4.93 7.98 6.72
N ALA A 83 4.69 8.00 8.04
CA ALA A 83 5.30 8.96 8.95
C ALA A 83 6.82 8.78 9.06
N HIS A 84 7.29 7.54 9.15
CA HIS A 84 8.72 7.21 9.22
C HIS A 84 9.50 7.69 7.98
N HIS A 85 8.93 7.56 6.79
CA HIS A 85 9.52 8.02 5.53
C HIS A 85 9.28 9.52 5.24
N GLY A 86 8.59 10.24 6.13
CA GLY A 86 8.31 11.67 5.96
C GLY A 86 7.36 12.00 4.80
N ILE A 87 6.51 11.04 4.41
CA ILE A 87 5.54 11.21 3.33
C ILE A 87 4.35 12.01 3.84
N SER A 88 3.89 12.96 3.01
CA SER A 88 2.72 13.79 3.35
C SER A 88 1.43 12.96 3.40
N ALA A 89 0.58 13.25 4.38
CA ALA A 89 -0.64 12.48 4.65
C ALA A 89 -1.68 12.56 3.52
N ASP A 90 -1.64 13.59 2.67
CA ASP A 90 -2.50 13.75 1.50
C ASP A 90 -2.15 12.79 0.35
N ARG A 91 -1.00 12.10 0.41
CA ARG A 91 -0.63 11.05 -0.56
C ARG A 91 -1.18 9.68 -0.18
N VAL A 92 -1.84 9.53 0.97
CA VAL A 92 -2.33 8.23 1.44
C VAL A 92 -3.76 8.32 1.95
N ASP A 93 -4.67 7.64 1.25
CA ASP A 93 -6.08 7.56 1.61
C ASP A 93 -6.45 6.16 2.10
N PHE A 94 -7.17 6.09 3.21
CA PHE A 94 -7.72 4.85 3.77
C PHE A 94 -9.23 4.85 3.57
N LEU A 95 -9.70 3.98 2.68
CA LEU A 95 -11.11 3.85 2.33
C LEU A 95 -11.71 2.63 3.02
N ASP A 96 -12.37 2.91 4.13
CA ASP A 96 -13.11 1.95 4.91
C ASP A 96 -14.50 1.76 4.26
N LEU A 97 -14.67 0.71 3.45
CA LEU A 97 -15.99 0.32 2.91
C LEU A 97 -16.79 -0.53 3.91
N THR A 98 -16.26 -0.71 5.12
CA THR A 98 -16.85 -1.47 6.22
C THR A 98 -17.57 -0.57 7.23
N ARG A 99 -18.50 0.26 6.75
CA ARG A 99 -19.69 0.62 7.54
C ARG A 99 -20.95 0.59 6.66
N PRO A 100 -22.01 -0.16 7.04
CA PRO A 100 -23.36 0.12 6.58
C PRO A 100 -23.83 1.50 7.06
#